data_AF-A0A6B3GJR0-F1
#
_entry.id   AF-A0A6B3GJR0-F1
#
_cell.length_a   1.000
_cell.length_b   1.000
_cell.length_c   1.000
_cell.angle_alpha   90.00
_cell.angle_beta   90.00
_cell.angle_gamma   90.00
#
_symmetry.space_group_name_H-M   'P 1'
#
loop_
_entity.id
_entity.type
_entity.pdbx_description
1 polymer ?
#
loop_
_entity_poly.entity_id
_entity_poly.type
_entity_poly.pdbx_seq_one_letter_code
_entity_poly.pdbx_strand_id
1 'polypeptide(L)' 'MPLALLALAIGAFGIGTTEFVIMGLLPEVAGDFQVSIPTAGFLVTGYALGVVLGAPLMTLLGTRVTRKRML' A
#
# COMPACT_ATOMS: atom_id res chain seq x y z
N MET A 1 8.78 -10.19 -23.55
CA MET A 1 7.70 -9.34 -23.00
C MET A 1 8.06 -7.88 -23.26
N PRO A 2 7.10 -7.00 -23.58
CA PRO A 2 7.35 -5.56 -23.70
C PRO A 2 8.04 -4.99 -22.46
N LEU A 3 9.10 -4.19 -22.63
CA LEU A 3 9.85 -3.56 -21.52
C LEU A 3 8.94 -2.76 -20.57
N ALA A 4 7.89 -2.13 -21.10
CA ALA A 4 6.90 -1.41 -20.31
C ALA A 4 6.13 -2.31 -19.34
N LEU A 5 5.82 -3.55 -19.73
CA LEU A 5 5.14 -4.51 -18.84
C LEU A 5 6.08 -5.04 -17.76
N LEU A 6 7.37 -5.21 -18.07
CA LEU A 6 8.37 -5.57 -17.06
C LEU A 6 8.52 -4.46 -16.02
N ALA A 7 8.61 -3.20 -16.47
CA ALA A 7 8.65 -2.05 -15.57
C ALA A 7 7.40 -1.96 -14.68
N LEU A 8 6.22 -2.19 -15.26
CA LEU A 8 4.97 -2.24 -14.50
C LEU A 8 4.95 -3.39 -13.48
N ALA A 9 5.44 -4.57 -13.86
CA ALA A 9 5.50 -5.73 -12.98
C ALA A 9 6.45 -5.49 -11.79
N ILE A 10 7.63 -4.91 -12.04
CA ILE A 10 8.58 -4.55 -10.97
C ILE A 10 7.96 -3.49 -10.04
N GLY A 11 7.30 -2.48 -10.59
CA GLY A 11 6.60 -1.47 -9.80
C GLY A 11 5.48 -2.07 -8.93
N ALA A 12 4.62 -2.90 -9.52
CA ALA A 12 3.55 -3.59 -8.81
C ALA A 12 4.09 -4.55 -7.73
N PHE A 13 5.21 -5.24 -8.00
CA PHE A 13 5.87 -6.10 -7.03
C PHE A 13 6.44 -5.30 -5.85
N GLY A 14 7.11 -4.18 -6.13
CA GLY A 14 7.64 -3.30 -5.10
C GLY A 14 6.54 -2.75 -4.20
N ILE A 15 5.47 -2.22 -4.80
CA ILE A 15 4.28 -1.73 -4.08
C ILE A 15 3.66 -2.88 -3.25
N GLY A 16 3.44 -4.05 -3.85
CA GLY A 16 2.90 -5.19 -3.10
C GLY A 16 3.77 -5.57 -1.91
N THR A 17 5.09 -5.60 -2.10
CA THR A 17 6.02 -5.96 -1.03
C THR A 17 5.96 -4.94 0.11
N THR A 18 6.02 -3.64 -0.18
CA THR A 18 5.99 -2.60 0.87
C THR A 18 4.68 -2.60 1.65
N GLU A 19 3.56 -2.85 0.98
CA GLU A 19 2.24 -2.77 1.61
C GLU A 19 1.85 -4.04 2.38
N PHE A 20 2.34 -5.21 1.96
CA PHE A 20 1.95 -6.49 2.57
C PHE A 20 2.99 -7.06 3.54
N VAL A 21 4.27 -6.65 3.47
CA VAL A 21 5.32 -7.21 4.36
C VAL A 21 5.02 -6.99 5.85
N ILE A 22 4.36 -5.88 6.19
CA ILE A 22 4.01 -5.54 7.57
C ILE A 22 3.10 -6.59 8.23
N MET A 23 2.29 -7.31 7.45
CA MET A 23 1.41 -8.37 7.98
C MET A 23 2.24 -9.56 8.51
N GLY A 24 3.37 -9.84 7.88
CA GLY A 24 4.32 -10.87 8.33
C GLY A 24 5.16 -10.42 9.53
N LEU A 25 5.41 -9.11 9.65
CA LEU A 25 6.20 -8.50 10.73
C LEU A 25 5.35 -8.04 11.93
N LEU A 26 4.04 -8.30 11.90
CA LEU A 26 3.10 -7.83 12.92
C LEU A 26 3.43 -8.34 14.33
N PRO A 27 3.89 -9.61 14.52
CA PRO A 27 4.34 -10.09 15.82
C PRO A 27 5.55 -9.33 16.37
N GLU A 28 6.54 -9.02 15.53
CA GLU A 28 7.72 -8.25 15.89
C GLU A 28 7.33 -6.82 16.29
N VAL A 29 6.48 -6.17 15.50
CA VAL A 29 5.95 -4.83 15.82
C VAL A 29 5.19 -4.85 17.15
N ALA A 30 4.34 -5.85 17.39
CA ALA A 30 3.64 -6.00 18.64
C ALA A 30 4.61 -6.17 19.84
N GLY A 31 5.68 -6.94 19.64
CA GLY A 31 6.76 -7.12 20.62
C GLY A 31 7.50 -5.82 20.93
N ASP A 32 7.92 -5.08 19.92
CA ASP A 32 8.68 -3.82 20.09
C ASP A 32 7.86 -2.75 20.80
N PHE A 33 6.57 -2.65 20.51
CA PHE A 33 5.66 -1.70 21.14
C PHE A 33 5.01 -2.22 22.44
N GLN A 34 5.31 -3.45 22.86
CA GLN A 34 4.73 -4.10 24.04
C GLN A 34 3.19 -4.10 24.05
N VAL A 35 2.58 -4.31 22.89
CA VAL A 35 1.12 -4.39 22.71
C VAL A 35 0.70 -5.77 22.23
N SER A 36 -0.61 -6.05 22.29
CA SER A 36 -1.14 -7.28 21.71
C SER A 36 -1.09 -7.26 20.17
N ILE A 37 -0.97 -8.43 19.53
CA ILE A 37 -1.03 -8.55 18.07
C ILE A 37 -2.32 -7.94 17.49
N PRO A 38 -3.53 -8.17 18.06
CA PRO A 38 -4.74 -7.49 17.61
C PRO A 38 -4.64 -5.96 17.67
N THR A 39 -3.99 -5.40 18.68
CA THR A 39 -3.76 -3.95 18.79
C THR A 39 -2.82 -3.44 17.69
N ALA A 40 -1.70 -4.14 17.44
CA ALA A 40 -0.80 -3.81 16.34
C ALA A 40 -1.50 -3.90 14.97
N GLY A 41 -2.49 -4.80 14.83
CA GLY A 41 -3.35 -4.91 13.64
C GLY A 41 -4.09 -3.63 13.26
N PHE A 42 -4.33 -2.70 14.18
CA PHE A 42 -4.93 -1.41 13.85
C PHE A 42 -4.06 -0.56 12.92
N LEU A 43 -2.74 -0.78 12.87
CA LEU A 43 -1.86 -0.13 11.89
C LEU A 43 -2.27 -0.51 10.46
N VAL A 44 -2.53 -1.79 10.24
CA VAL A 44 -2.99 -2.33 8.95
C VAL A 44 -4.39 -1.82 8.63
N THR A 45 -5.30 -1.79 9.61
CA THR A 45 -6.65 -1.24 9.42
C THR A 45 -6.63 0.23 9.05
N GLY A 46 -5.83 1.04 9.74
CA GLY A 46 -5.68 2.48 9.45
C GLY A 46 -5.16 2.72 8.03
N TYR A 47 -4.14 1.97 7.61
CA TYR A 47 -3.66 1.99 6.24
C TYR A 47 -4.75 1.61 5.23
N ALA A 48 -5.47 0.49 5.46
CA ALA A 48 -6.54 0.04 4.58
C ALA A 48 -7.65 1.09 4.41
N LEU A 49 -8.05 1.77 5.50
CA LEU A 49 -8.98 2.90 5.43
C LEU A 49 -8.41 4.05 4.60
N GLY A 50 -7.13 4.37 4.79
CA GLY A 50 -6.41 5.36 3.99
C GLY A 50 -6.45 5.05 2.50
N VAL A 51 -6.22 3.80 2.09
CA VAL A 51 -6.30 3.37 0.69
C VAL A 51 -7.72 3.42 0.15
N VAL A 52 -8.69 2.90 0.90
CA VAL A 52 -10.10 2.85 0.50
C VAL A 52 -10.65 4.25 0.24
N LEU A 53 -10.20 5.26 0.99
CA LEU A 53 -10.60 6.65 0.77
C LEU A 53 -9.70 7.34 -0.26
N GLY A 54 -8.39 7.17 -0.13
CA GLY A 54 -7.37 7.87 -0.91
C GLY A 54 -7.39 7.50 -2.39
N ALA A 55 -7.55 6.23 -2.75
CA ALA A 55 -7.54 5.81 -4.15
C ALA A 55 -8.73 6.36 -4.94
N PRO A 56 -10.00 6.28 -4.46
CA PRO A 56 -11.13 6.95 -5.11
C PRO A 56 -10.97 8.47 -5.18
N LEU A 57 -10.51 9.11 -4.11
CA LEU A 57 -10.28 10.57 -4.07
C LEU A 57 -9.25 11.00 -5.12
N MET A 58 -8.11 10.32 -5.16
CA MET A 58 -7.06 10.59 -6.17
C MET A 58 -7.56 10.32 -7.58
N THR A 59 -8.34 9.26 -7.78
CA THR A 59 -8.94 8.95 -9.08
C THR A 59 -9.88 10.06 -9.53
N LEU A 60 -10.75 10.54 -8.63
CA LEU A 60 -11.72 11.60 -8.91
C LEU A 60 -11.01 12.92 -9.29
N LEU A 61 -10.04 13.34 -8.47
CA LEU A 61 -9.27 14.56 -8.69
C LEU A 61 -8.38 14.46 -9.94
N GLY A 62 -7.88 13.27 -10.24
CA GLY A 62 -7.02 12.99 -11.38
C GLY A 62 -7.73 12.84 -12.73
N THR A 63 -9.07 12.82 -12.76
CA THR A 63 -9.85 12.59 -14.00
C THR A 63 -9.48 13.49 -15.17
N ARG A 64 -9.05 14.73 -14.91
CA ARG A 64 -8.62 15.71 -15.93
C ARG A 64 -7.11 15.79 -16.13
N VAL A 65 -6.33 15.03 -15.36
CA VAL A 65 -4.86 14.99 -15.44
C VAL A 65 -4.46 13.87 -16.39
N THR A 66 -3.47 14.12 -17.25
CA THR A 66 -2.96 13.07 -18.14
C THR A 66 -2.32 11.96 -17.33
N ARG A 67 -2.61 10.69 -17.65
CA ARG A 67 -2.12 9.51 -16.88
C ARG A 67 -0.61 9.51 -16.66
N LYS A 68 0.16 10.00 -17.64
CA LYS A 68 1.63 10.11 -17.58
C LYS A 68 2.14 11.11 -16.55
N ARG A 69 1.29 12.05 -16.07
CA ARG A 69 1.61 12.98 -14.98
C ARG A 69 1.13 12.50 -13.62
N MET A 70 0.23 11.51 -13.59
CA MET A 70 -0.27 10.92 -12.33
C MET A 70 0.60 9.76 -11.83
N LEU A 71 1.28 9.06 -12.74
CA LEU A 71 2.28 8.04 -12.48
C LEU A 71 3.64 8.69 -12.26
#